data_AF-A0A7J4F7Y7-F1
#
_entry.id   AF-A0A7J4F7Y7-F1
#
_cell.length_a   1.000
_cell.length_b   1.000
_cell.length_c   1.000
_cell.angle_alpha   90.00
_cell.angle_beta   90.00
_cell.angle_gamma   90.00
#
_symmetry.space_group_name_H-M   'P 1'
#
loop_
_entity.id
_entity.type
_entity.pdbx_description
1 polymer ?
#
loop_
_entity_poly.entity_id
_entity_poly.type
_entity_poly.pdbx_seq_one_letter_code
_entity_poly.pdbx_strand_id
1 'polypeptide(L)'
;VRYFNDAPDRIFPRTRAVIGRTVQNCHPQKSLHLVERILREMERGERDEAEFWIQMGGRFVHIRYLAVRDRSGEYLGCLEVTQDISHLREIEGEKRLLA
;
A
#
# COMPACT_ATOMS: atom_id res chain seq x y z
N VAL A 1 -8.28 2.17 9.55
CA VAL A 1 -7.62 3.24 8.77
C VAL A 1 -7.52 4.48 9.62
N ARG A 2 -6.30 5.01 9.81
CA ARG A 2 -6.07 6.27 10.55
C ARG A 2 -5.98 7.48 9.63
N TYR A 3 -5.46 7.29 8.43
CA TYR A 3 -5.25 8.34 7.44
C TYR A 3 -5.23 7.73 6.02
N PHE A 4 -5.54 8.54 5.02
CA PHE A 4 -5.23 8.29 3.62
C PHE A 4 -5.05 9.63 2.90
N ASN A 5 -4.18 9.70 1.90
CA ASN A 5 -4.02 10.89 1.07
C ASN A 5 -5.17 11.03 0.05
N ASP A 6 -5.54 12.27 -0.26
CA ASP A 6 -6.59 12.62 -1.23
C ASP A 6 -5.98 12.87 -2.62
N ALA A 7 -5.38 11.82 -3.19
CA ALA A 7 -4.86 11.88 -4.56
C ALA A 7 -5.99 11.68 -5.58
N PRO A 8 -6.15 12.58 -6.57
CA PRO A 8 -7.25 12.52 -7.53
C PRO A 8 -7.25 11.26 -8.41
N ASP A 9 -6.09 10.65 -8.60
CA ASP A 9 -5.82 9.48 -9.45
C ASP A 9 -5.70 8.16 -8.65
N ARG A 10 -6.15 8.16 -7.39
CA ARG A 10 -6.05 6.99 -6.49
C ARG A 10 -6.69 5.74 -7.11
N ILE A 11 -5.90 4.67 -7.22
CA ILE A 11 -6.32 3.38 -7.81
C ILE A 11 -7.43 2.69 -7.02
N PHE A 12 -7.36 2.74 -5.69
CA PHE A 12 -8.37 2.20 -4.79
C PHE A 12 -9.09 3.34 -4.06
N PRO A 13 -10.30 3.75 -4.51
CA PRO A 13 -11.03 4.85 -3.91
C PRO A 13 -11.28 4.63 -2.42
N ARG A 14 -11.15 5.70 -1.64
CA ARG A 14 -11.46 5.72 -0.20
C ARG A 14 -12.42 6.87 0.07
N THR A 15 -13.47 6.61 0.84
CA THR A 15 -14.37 7.67 1.35
C THR A 15 -13.94 8.06 2.76
N ARG A 16 -14.21 9.30 3.18
CA ARG A 16 -13.88 9.76 4.55
C ARG A 16 -14.48 8.88 5.65
N ALA A 17 -15.61 8.23 5.37
CA ALA A 17 -16.26 7.28 6.28
C ALA A 17 -15.42 6.04 6.62
N VAL A 18 -14.33 5.78 5.89
CA VAL A 18 -13.42 4.66 6.20
C VAL A 18 -12.48 4.95 7.39
N ILE A 19 -12.30 6.23 7.76
CA ILE A 19 -11.45 6.63 8.88
C ILE A 19 -12.03 6.05 10.17
N GLY A 20 -11.19 5.43 11.00
CA GLY A 20 -11.59 4.73 12.21
C GLY A 20 -12.11 3.31 12.01
N ARG A 21 -12.46 2.89 10.78
CA ARG A 21 -12.88 1.50 10.51
C ARG A 21 -11.69 0.55 10.55
N THR A 22 -11.95 -0.69 10.95
CA THR A 22 -10.95 -1.76 10.95
C THR A 22 -10.64 -2.24 9.52
N VAL A 23 -9.47 -2.85 9.32
CA VAL A 23 -9.02 -3.31 7.99
C VAL A 23 -9.94 -4.38 7.39
N GLN A 24 -10.57 -5.20 8.25
CA GLN A 24 -11.56 -6.21 7.88
C GLN A 24 -12.74 -5.63 7.10
N ASN A 25 -13.10 -4.39 7.41
CA ASN A 25 -14.20 -3.68 6.78
C ASN A 25 -13.82 -3.04 5.43
N CYS A 26 -12.57 -3.16 5.00
CA CYS A 26 -12.00 -2.43 3.87
C CYS A 26 -11.52 -3.34 2.73
N HIS A 27 -11.55 -4.67 2.91
CA HIS A 27 -11.05 -5.65 1.94
C HIS A 27 -12.09 -6.75 1.66
N PRO A 28 -12.14 -7.29 0.42
CA PRO A 28 -12.94 -8.47 0.11
C PRO A 28 -12.52 -9.70 0.94
N GLN A 29 -13.47 -10.57 1.29
CA GLN A 29 -13.22 -11.77 2.11
C GLN A 29 -12.08 -12.65 1.59
N LYS A 30 -11.97 -12.80 0.26
CA LYS A 30 -10.96 -13.64 -0.39
C LYS A 30 -9.51 -13.21 -0.11
N SER A 31 -9.25 -11.93 0.15
CA SER A 31 -7.90 -11.42 0.39
C SER A 31 -7.66 -10.98 1.83
N LEU A 32 -8.72 -10.89 2.64
CA LEU A 32 -8.63 -10.38 4.01
C LEU A 32 -7.65 -11.19 4.87
N HIS A 33 -7.71 -12.53 4.81
CA HIS A 33 -6.83 -13.39 5.61
C HIS A 33 -5.34 -13.19 5.30
N LEU A 34 -4.99 -12.85 4.05
CA LEU A 34 -3.62 -12.55 3.64
C LEU A 34 -3.16 -11.19 4.18
N VAL A 35 -4.02 -10.17 4.08
CA VAL A 35 -3.73 -8.83 4.63
C VAL A 35 -3.54 -8.90 6.14
N GLU A 36 -4.41 -9.61 6.85
CA GLU A 36 -4.26 -9.79 8.30
C GLU A 36 -2.98 -10.54 8.66
N ARG A 37 -2.56 -11.52 7.86
CA ARG A 37 -1.29 -12.20 8.06
C ARG A 37 -0.11 -11.24 7.94
N ILE A 38 -0.08 -10.40 6.89
CA ILE A 38 0.95 -9.37 6.70
C ILE A 38 1.00 -8.45 7.93
N LEU A 39 -0.15 -7.94 8.38
CA LEU A 39 -0.22 -7.04 9.53
C LEU A 39 0.28 -7.69 10.83
N ARG A 40 -0.06 -8.96 11.07
CA ARG A 40 0.43 -9.70 12.25
C ARG A 40 1.94 -9.95 12.20
N GLU A 41 2.48 -10.32 11.03
CA GLU A 41 3.93 -10.50 10.85
C GLU A 41 4.66 -9.17 11.09
N MET A 42 4.10 -8.04 10.64
CA MET A 42 4.65 -6.70 10.88
C MET A 42 4.62 -6.29 12.35
N GLU A 43 3.49 -6.51 13.02
CA GLU A 43 3.33 -6.23 14.45
C GLU A 43 4.34 -7.02 15.29
N ARG A 44 4.62 -8.27 14.94
CA ARG A 44 5.60 -9.13 15.62
C ARG A 44 7.06 -8.85 15.29
N GLY A 45 7.34 -7.99 14.31
CA GLY A 45 8.71 -7.76 13.85
C GLY A 45 9.27 -8.85 12.94
N GLU A 46 8.44 -9.76 12.45
CA GLU A 46 8.84 -10.83 11.52
C GLU A 46 8.96 -10.33 10.08
N ARG A 47 8.35 -9.18 9.77
CA ARG A 47 8.32 -8.56 8.46
C ARG A 47 8.31 -7.05 8.56
N ASP A 48 9.16 -6.38 7.79
CA ASP A 48 9.07 -4.92 7.63
C ASP A 48 8.39 -4.51 6.31
N GLU A 49 8.40 -5.40 5.31
CA GLU A 49 7.81 -5.14 4.00
C GLU A 49 7.07 -6.37 3.42
N ALA A 50 5.90 -6.12 2.85
CA ALA A 50 5.24 -7.02 1.90
C ALA A 50 4.97 -6.26 0.59
N GLU A 51 5.36 -6.86 -0.52
CA GLU A 51 5.30 -6.24 -1.84
C GLU A 51 4.68 -7.22 -2.84
N PHE A 52 3.80 -6.71 -3.70
CA PHE A 52 3.22 -7.46 -4.81
C PHE A 52 2.70 -6.53 -5.90
N TRP A 53 2.34 -7.12 -7.05
CA TRP A 53 1.79 -6.41 -8.19
C TRP A 53 0.62 -7.14 -8.80
N ILE A 54 -0.32 -6.38 -9.37
CA ILE A 54 -1.49 -6.90 -10.08
C ILE A 54 -1.70 -6.14 -11.38
N GLN A 55 -2.38 -6.77 -12.33
CA GLN A 55 -2.87 -6.09 -13.53
C GLN A 55 -4.36 -5.81 -13.36
N MET A 56 -4.76 -4.55 -13.50
CA MET A 56 -6.15 -4.12 -13.28
C MET A 56 -6.50 -2.97 -14.21
N GLY A 57 -7.53 -3.14 -15.03
CA GLY A 57 -8.03 -2.07 -15.91
C GLY A 57 -6.97 -1.51 -16.87
N GLY A 58 -6.11 -2.38 -17.40
CA GLY A 58 -4.99 -1.98 -18.26
C GLY A 58 -3.77 -1.39 -17.53
N ARG A 59 -3.83 -1.26 -16.20
CA ARG A 59 -2.74 -0.72 -15.38
C ARG A 59 -1.92 -1.84 -14.73
N PHE A 60 -0.62 -1.65 -14.63
CA PHE A 60 0.26 -2.45 -13.79
C PHE A 60 0.40 -1.78 -12.43
N VAL A 61 -0.32 -2.32 -11.44
CA VAL A 61 -0.44 -1.74 -10.12
C VAL A 61 0.56 -2.40 -9.18
N HIS A 62 1.43 -1.59 -8.58
CA HIS A 62 2.40 -1.99 -7.58
C HIS A 62 1.90 -1.62 -6.18
N ILE A 63 1.94 -2.57 -5.25
CA ILE A 63 1.37 -2.43 -3.91
C ILE A 63 2.42 -2.84 -2.88
N ARG A 64 2.64 -1.97 -1.89
CA ARG A 64 3.58 -2.21 -0.79
C ARG A 64 2.90 -1.95 0.54
N TYR A 65 3.11 -2.85 1.49
CA TYR A 65 2.80 -2.68 2.89
C TYR A 65 4.11 -2.52 3.63
N LEU A 66 4.26 -1.43 4.38
CA LEU A 66 5.47 -1.08 5.11
C LEU A 66 5.14 -0.99 6.59
N ALA A 67 5.91 -1.67 7.43
CA ALA A 67 5.80 -1.52 8.87
C ALA A 67 6.28 -0.13 9.27
N VAL A 68 5.43 0.63 9.96
CA VAL A 68 5.78 1.93 10.53
C VAL A 68 6.18 1.68 11.97
N ARG A 69 7.42 2.01 12.31
CA ARG A 69 7.95 1.89 13.66
C ARG A 69 8.43 3.25 14.15
N ASP A 70 8.41 3.45 15.46
CA ASP A 70 9.02 4.63 16.07
C ASP A 70 10.55 4.49 16.16
N ARG A 71 11.22 5.44 16.82
CA ARG A 71 12.69 5.39 17.00
C ARG A 71 13.17 4.29 17.94
N SER A 72 12.29 3.77 18.80
CA SER A 72 12.60 2.68 19.73
C SER A 72 12.36 1.30 19.12
N GLY A 73 11.76 1.24 17.92
CA GLY A 73 11.39 0.02 17.22
C GLY A 73 9.96 -0.45 17.50
N GLU A 74 9.19 0.31 18.29
CA GLU A 74 7.80 0.02 18.59
C GLU A 74 6.94 0.14 17.32
N TYR A 75 6.08 -0.86 17.09
CA TYR A 75 5.20 -0.89 15.93
C TYR A 75 4.05 0.11 16.09
N LEU A 76 3.99 1.10 15.19
CA LEU A 76 2.96 2.14 15.16
C LEU A 76 1.80 1.80 14.21
N GLY A 77 2.02 0.88 13.28
CA GLY A 77 1.02 0.49 12.29
C GLY A 77 1.65 0.17 10.94
N CYS A 78 0.82 0.15 9.89
CA CYS A 78 1.25 -0.18 8.54
C CYS A 78 0.88 0.94 7.56
N LEU A 79 1.82 1.29 6.68
CA LEU A 79 1.60 2.15 5.53
C LEU A 79 1.39 1.30 4.28
N GLU A 80 0.21 1.41 3.68
CA GLU A 80 -0.08 0.86 2.35
C GLU A 80 0.21 1.92 1.29
N VAL A 81 1.06 1.57 0.32
CA VAL A 81 1.38 2.38 -0.86
C VAL A 81 0.88 1.66 -2.10
N THR A 82 0.24 2.40 -3.00
CA THR A 82 -0.24 1.87 -4.29
C THR A 82 0.19 2.81 -5.39
N GLN A 83 0.82 2.28 -6.43
CA GLN A 83 1.35 3.03 -7.56
C GLN A 83 0.92 2.40 -8.88
N ASP A 84 0.51 3.22 -9.84
CA ASP A 84 0.44 2.81 -11.23
C ASP A 84 1.84 2.96 -11.82
N ILE A 85 2.48 1.84 -12.15
CA ILE A 85 3.82 1.85 -12.72
C ILE A 85 3.81 1.52 -14.21
N SER A 86 2.65 1.57 -14.88
CA SER A 86 2.51 1.27 -16.30
C SER A 86 3.47 2.10 -17.14
N HIS A 87 3.45 3.43 -16.95
CA HIS A 87 4.40 4.33 -17.62
C HIS A 87 5.85 3.98 -17.27
N LEU A 88 6.16 3.63 -16.02
CA LEU A 88 7.54 3.34 -15.62
C LEU A 88 8.11 2.13 -16.36
N ARG A 89 7.27 1.17 -16.76
CA ARG A 89 7.69 0.00 -17.54
C ARG A 89 8.02 0.31 -18.99
N GLU A 90 7.62 1.48 -19.49
CA GLU A 90 7.87 1.95 -20.86
C GLU A 90 9.08 2.90 -20.94
N ILE A 91 9.64 3.32 -19.80
CA ILE A 91 10.78 4.23 -19.77
C ILE A 91 12.04 3.49 -20.24
N GLU A 92 12.73 4.09 -21.20
CA GLU A 92 14.04 3.69 -21.68
C GLU A 92 15.01 4.87 -21.64
N GLY A 93 16.32 4.60 -21.71
CA GLY A 93 17.36 5.63 -21.72
C GLY A 93 17.51 6.36 -20.37
N GLU A 94 17.83 7.65 -20.40
CA GLU A 94 17.97 8.50 -19.22
C GLU A 94 17.20 9.82 -19.40
N LYS A 95 16.58 10.30 -18.32
CA LYS A 95 16.02 11.65 -18.22
C LYS A 95 16.68 12.38 -17.05
N ARG A 96 17.51 13.37 -17.36
CA ARG A 96 18.24 14.17 -16.36
C ARG A 96 17.40 15.36 -15.87
N LEU A 97 17.65 15.81 -14.66
CA LEU A 97 16.91 16.90 -14.00
C LEU A 97 17.00 18.20 -14.83
N LEU A 98 15.84 18.74 -15.24
CA LEU A 98 15.69 20.01 -15.98
C LEU A 98 16.39 20.08 -17.36
N ALA A 99 16.66 18.95 -18.00
CA ALA A 99 17.07 18.89 -19.41
C ALA A 99 15.86 18.78 -20.35
#